data_AF-A0AAD7H5Y8-F1
#
_entry.id   AF-A0AAD7H5Y8-F1
#
_cell.length_a   1.000
_cell.length_b   1.000
_cell.length_c   1.000
_cell.angle_alpha   90.00
_cell.angle_beta   90.00
_cell.angle_gamma   90.00
#
_symmetry.space_group_name_H-M   'P 1'
#
loop_
_entity.id
_entity.type
_entity.pdbx_description
1 polymer ?
#
loop_
_entity_poly.entity_id
_entity_poly.type
_entity_poly.pdbx_seq_one_letter_code
_entity_poly.pdbx_strand_id
1 'polypeptide(L)'
;LFQWLWSRIIQLHLDEFQDHWNTTPRRSQKFKLLPMAAPEMIFFYPERYDMLHCGTTVPAKLVEELRATHLNKTRTEVMEWVPQVFDQLVGNTYEYIGSPGLHYTTGWANFGKLI
;
A
#
# COMPACT_ATOMS: atom_id res chain seq x y z
N LEU A 1 -13.42 -4.56 15.43
CA LEU A 1 -13.08 -5.84 14.76
C LEU A 1 -13.22 -5.75 13.25
N PHE A 2 -14.37 -5.28 12.72
CA PHE A 2 -14.60 -5.19 11.26
C PHE A 2 -13.53 -4.36 10.55
N GLN A 3 -13.28 -3.12 11.03
CA GLN A 3 -12.25 -2.23 10.49
C GLN A 3 -10.84 -2.83 10.61
N TRP A 4 -10.55 -3.57 11.68
CA TRP A 4 -9.25 -4.21 11.85
C TRP A 4 -9.00 -5.29 10.78
N LEU A 5 -9.98 -6.17 10.56
CA LEU A 5 -9.82 -7.29 9.64
C LEU A 5 -9.90 -6.85 8.17
N TRP A 6 -10.94 -6.11 7.82
CA TRP A 6 -11.21 -5.78 6.41
C TRP A 6 -10.24 -4.73 5.87
N SER A 7 -9.82 -3.75 6.66
CA SER A 7 -8.79 -2.79 6.20
C SER A 7 -7.47 -3.50 5.90
N ARG A 8 -7.10 -4.53 6.69
CA ARG A 8 -5.90 -5.35 6.43
C ARG A 8 -6.05 -6.21 5.17
N ILE A 9 -7.20 -6.85 4.96
CA ILE A 9 -7.47 -7.62 3.73
C ILE A 9 -7.40 -6.72 2.49
N ILE A 10 -8.03 -5.54 2.55
CA ILE A 10 -8.00 -4.57 1.45
C ILE A 10 -6.57 -4.08 1.21
N GLN A 11 -5.82 -3.74 2.27
CA GLN A 11 -4.44 -3.28 2.13
C GLN A 11 -3.57 -4.34 1.45
N LEU A 12 -3.69 -5.62 1.84
CA LEU A 12 -2.96 -6.71 1.19
C LEU A 12 -3.26 -6.79 -0.30
N HIS A 13 -4.53 -6.69 -0.70
CA HIS A 13 -4.89 -6.70 -2.13
C HIS A 13 -4.41 -5.46 -2.88
N LEU A 14 -4.40 -4.29 -2.23
CA LEU A 14 -3.85 -3.08 -2.83
C LEU A 14 -2.34 -3.19 -3.03
N ASP A 15 -1.62 -3.78 -2.07
CA ASP A 15 -0.18 -4.02 -2.14
C ASP A 15 0.14 -5.03 -3.26
N GLU A 16 -0.60 -6.13 -3.34
CA GLU A 16 -0.52 -7.11 -4.43
C GLU A 16 -0.76 -6.47 -5.80
N PHE A 17 -1.80 -5.63 -5.90
CA PHE A 17 -2.10 -4.92 -7.14
C PHE A 17 -1.02 -3.92 -7.50
N GLN A 18 -0.52 -3.16 -6.53
CA GLN A 18 0.56 -2.20 -6.72
C GLN A 18 1.81 -2.90 -7.26
N ASP A 19 2.23 -3.99 -6.63
CA ASP A 19 3.38 -4.78 -7.07
C ASP A 19 3.15 -5.33 -8.48
N HIS A 20 2.02 -5.99 -8.72
CA HIS A 20 1.68 -6.51 -10.04
C HIS A 20 1.71 -5.42 -11.12
N TRP A 21 1.06 -4.29 -10.87
CA TRP A 21 0.98 -3.19 -11.83
C TRP A 21 2.34 -2.55 -12.11
N ASN A 22 3.15 -2.32 -11.07
CA ASN A 22 4.42 -1.64 -11.18
C ASN A 22 5.50 -2.50 -11.84
N THR A 23 5.42 -3.83 -11.67
CA THR A 23 6.39 -4.79 -12.21
C THR A 23 5.99 -5.35 -13.58
N THR A 24 4.70 -5.39 -13.91
CA THR A 24 4.24 -6.00 -15.17
C THR A 24 4.55 -5.10 -16.38
N PRO A 25 5.32 -5.58 -17.38
CA PRO A 25 5.58 -4.83 -18.60
C PRO A 25 4.30 -4.59 -19.40
N ARG A 26 4.14 -3.37 -19.93
CA ARG A 26 2.97 -3.06 -20.77
C ARG A 26 3.08 -3.72 -22.13
N ARG A 27 1.97 -4.29 -22.60
CA ARG A 27 1.87 -4.90 -23.94
C ARG A 27 2.21 -3.88 -25.04
N SER A 28 2.97 -4.34 -26.04
CA SER A 28 3.24 -3.60 -27.27
C SER A 28 1.97 -3.29 -28.05
N GLN A 29 1.84 -2.05 -28.53
CA GLN A 29 0.78 -1.63 -29.45
C GLN A 29 1.42 -0.83 -30.60
N LYS A 30 1.13 -1.19 -31.85
CA LYS A 30 1.82 -0.67 -33.05
C LYS A 30 1.82 0.85 -33.19
N PHE A 31 0.82 1.54 -32.65
CA PHE A 31 0.66 3.00 -32.76
C PHE A 31 0.94 3.76 -31.47
N LYS A 32 1.51 3.09 -30.46
CA LYS A 32 1.75 3.69 -29.14
C LYS A 32 3.20 4.16 -29.04
N LEU A 33 3.37 5.44 -28.73
CA LEU A 33 4.68 6.09 -28.52
C LEU A 33 5.32 5.76 -27.16
N LEU A 34 4.61 5.05 -26.29
CA LEU A 34 5.08 4.74 -24.94
C LEU A 34 5.92 3.45 -24.92
N PRO A 35 6.98 3.40 -24.10
CA PRO A 35 7.90 2.28 -24.02
C PRO A 35 7.23 1.04 -23.45
N MET A 36 7.78 -0.10 -23.87
CA MET A 36 7.34 -1.44 -23.47
C MET A 36 8.11 -1.89 -22.23
N ALA A 37 7.88 -1.22 -21.11
CA ALA A 37 8.53 -1.54 -19.85
C ALA A 37 7.56 -1.52 -18.69
N ALA A 38 8.01 -2.11 -17.58
CA ALA A 38 7.34 -2.01 -16.29
C ALA A 38 7.26 -0.53 -15.88
N PRO A 39 6.11 -0.03 -15.38
CA PRO A 39 5.97 1.36 -14.97
C PRO A 39 7.08 1.84 -14.02
N GLU A 40 7.50 0.97 -13.08
CA GLU A 40 8.56 1.29 -12.14
C GLU A 40 9.90 1.57 -12.83
N MET A 41 10.25 0.77 -13.84
CA MET A 41 11.49 0.94 -14.61
C MET A 41 11.49 2.24 -15.40
N ILE A 42 10.35 2.62 -15.97
CA ILE A 42 10.20 3.89 -16.70
C ILE A 42 10.29 5.08 -15.73
N PHE A 43 9.70 4.93 -14.53
CA PHE A 43 9.71 5.98 -13.51
C PHE A 43 11.12 6.27 -12.98
N PHE A 44 11.88 5.23 -12.64
CA PHE A 44 13.23 5.38 -12.09
C PHE A 44 14.31 5.57 -13.15
N TYR A 45 14.15 5.01 -14.34
CA TYR A 45 15.17 5.03 -15.40
C TYR A 45 14.60 5.45 -16.76
N PRO A 46 13.97 6.64 -16.87
CA PRO A 46 13.35 7.08 -18.12
C PRO A 46 14.36 7.17 -19.27
N GLU A 47 15.62 7.52 -18.98
CA GLU A 47 16.71 7.64 -19.95
C GLU A 47 17.00 6.33 -20.71
N ARG A 48 16.74 5.16 -20.09
CA ARG A 48 16.90 3.86 -20.76
C ARG A 48 15.85 3.59 -21.84
N TYR A 49 14.84 4.45 -21.94
CA TYR A 49 13.69 4.32 -22.81
C TYR A 49 13.47 5.56 -23.68
N ASP A 50 14.51 6.37 -23.91
CA ASP A 50 14.46 7.63 -24.65
C ASP A 50 13.45 8.64 -24.07
N MET A 51 13.21 8.58 -22.75
CA MET A 51 12.32 9.49 -22.03
C MET A 51 13.09 10.47 -21.15
N LEU A 52 12.44 11.58 -20.83
CA LEU A 52 12.99 12.61 -19.93
C LEU A 52 12.51 12.38 -18.50
N HIS A 53 13.42 12.58 -17.54
CA HIS A 53 13.03 12.63 -16.13
C HIS A 53 12.37 13.98 -15.83
N CYS A 54 11.04 13.98 -15.70
CA CYS A 54 10.26 15.17 -15.34
C CYS A 54 9.98 15.28 -13.83
N GLY A 55 10.67 14.49 -13.00
CA GLY A 55 10.50 14.51 -11.55
C GLY A 55 11.16 15.74 -10.92
N THR A 56 10.52 16.27 -9.87
CA THR A 56 11.11 17.30 -9.01
C THR A 56 11.47 16.67 -7.67
N THR A 57 12.75 16.70 -7.31
CA THR A 57 13.21 16.19 -6.02
C THR A 57 12.73 17.12 -4.90
N VAL A 58 11.86 16.61 -4.04
CA VAL A 58 11.40 17.33 -2.84
C VAL A 58 12.22 16.84 -1.64
N PRO A 59 12.94 17.73 -0.92
CA PRO A 59 13.66 17.36 0.28
C PRO A 59 12.72 16.80 1.35
N ALA A 60 13.06 15.64 1.93
CA ALA A 60 12.24 15.00 2.97
C ALA A 60 11.98 15.93 4.16
N LYS A 61 13.00 16.70 4.57
CA LYS A 61 12.91 17.68 5.64
C LYS A 61 11.81 18.73 5.41
N LEU A 62 11.64 19.20 4.18
CA LEU A 62 10.60 20.18 3.83
C LEU A 62 9.20 19.58 4.03
N VAL A 63 9.02 18.31 3.64
CA VAL A 63 7.75 17.60 3.83
C VAL A 63 7.46 17.39 5.31
N GLU A 64 8.47 17.06 6.12
CA GLU A 64 8.33 16.92 7.57
C GLU A 64 7.98 18.24 8.25
N GLU A 65 8.66 19.33 7.90
CA GLU A 65 8.38 20.68 8.40
C GLU A 65 6.94 21.11 8.06
N LEU A 66 6.51 20.92 6.80
CA LEU A 66 5.13 21.23 6.37
C LEU A 66 4.09 20.41 7.14
N ARG A 67 4.35 19.13 7.39
CA ARG A 67 3.47 18.28 8.18
C ARG A 67 3.37 18.77 9.62
N ALA A 68 4.50 19.04 10.27
CA ALA A 68 4.53 19.54 11.64
C ALA A 68 3.85 20.90 11.80
N THR A 69 3.96 21.76 10.79
CA THR A 69 3.39 23.12 10.83
C THR A 69 1.89 23.14 10.58
N HIS A 70 1.37 22.26 9.72
CA HIS A 70 -0.01 22.36 9.20
C HIS A 70 -0.92 21.19 9.57
N LEU A 71 -0.40 20.08 10.08
CA LEU A 71 -1.22 18.93 10.44
C LEU A 71 -1.24 18.74 11.95
N ASN A 72 -2.46 18.57 12.49
CA ASN A 72 -2.67 18.32 13.91
C ASN A 72 -2.48 16.84 14.29
N LYS A 73 -2.17 15.99 13.32
CA LYS A 73 -2.03 14.54 13.50
C LYS A 73 -0.74 14.05 12.86
N THR A 74 -0.08 13.12 13.53
CA THR A 74 1.11 12.47 12.99
C THR A 74 0.74 11.56 11.82
N ARG A 75 1.73 11.22 10.98
CA ARG A 75 1.51 10.25 9.89
C ARG A 75 1.00 8.91 10.44
N THR A 76 1.55 8.46 11.56
CA THR A 76 1.18 7.20 12.20
C THR A 76 -0.29 7.20 12.60
N GLU A 77 -0.74 8.25 13.29
CA GLU A 77 -2.14 8.40 13.72
C GLU A 77 -3.15 8.41 12.56
N VAL A 78 -2.76 8.97 11.40
CA VAL A 78 -3.63 9.00 10.22
C VAL A 78 -3.71 7.63 9.54
N MET A 79 -2.68 6.80 9.68
CA MET A 79 -2.60 5.46 9.10
C MET A 79 -3.18 4.37 10.01
N GLU A 80 -3.58 4.73 11.24
CA GLU A 80 -4.24 3.81 12.17
C GLU A 80 -5.71 3.60 11.78
N TRP A 81 -6.06 2.36 11.40
CA TRP A 81 -7.44 1.97 11.14
C TRP A 81 -8.27 1.74 12.41
N VAL A 82 -7.59 1.42 13.51
CA VAL A 82 -8.18 1.20 14.83
C VAL A 82 -7.20 1.69 15.90
N PRO A 83 -7.66 2.05 17.11
CA PRO A 83 -6.77 2.45 18.20
C PRO A 83 -5.75 1.37 18.53
N GLN A 84 -4.52 1.78 18.87
CA GLN A 84 -3.40 0.86 19.15
C GLN A 84 -3.72 -0.21 20.21
N VAL A 85 -4.44 0.16 21.28
CA VAL A 85 -4.86 -0.79 22.33
C VAL A 85 -5.77 -1.88 21.76
N PHE A 86 -6.68 -1.51 20.86
CA PHE A 86 -7.57 -2.45 20.19
C PHE A 86 -6.81 -3.33 19.20
N ASP A 87 -5.85 -2.75 18.46
CA ASP A 87 -4.97 -3.47 17.54
C ASP A 87 -4.18 -4.59 18.26
N GLN A 88 -3.62 -4.28 19.42
CA GLN A 88 -2.89 -5.24 20.26
C GLN A 88 -3.78 -6.38 20.76
N LEU A 89 -4.98 -6.05 21.27
CA LEU A 89 -5.91 -7.06 21.80
C LEU A 89 -6.35 -8.05 20.72
N VAL A 90 -6.75 -7.54 19.55
CA VAL A 90 -7.16 -8.38 18.42
C VAL A 90 -5.97 -9.11 17.82
N GLY A 91 -4.79 -8.47 17.76
CA GLY A 91 -3.55 -9.09 17.33
C GLY A 91 -3.19 -10.33 18.15
N ASN A 92 -3.23 -10.22 19.48
CA ASN A 92 -2.96 -11.36 20.37
C ASN A 92 -3.98 -12.50 20.16
N THR A 93 -5.25 -12.16 19.97
CA THR A 93 -6.31 -13.15 19.71
C THR A 93 -6.12 -13.81 18.34
N TYR A 94 -5.73 -13.04 17.34
CA TYR A 94 -5.45 -13.50 15.99
C TYR A 94 -4.23 -14.43 15.94
N GLU A 95 -3.18 -14.12 16.69
CA GLU A 95 -2.03 -15.00 16.88
C GLU A 95 -2.41 -16.30 17.59
N TYR A 96 -3.25 -16.22 18.63
CA TYR A 96 -3.74 -17.38 19.35
C TYR A 96 -4.52 -18.36 18.47
N ILE A 97 -5.32 -17.87 17.52
CA ILE A 97 -6.05 -18.71 16.55
C ILE A 97 -5.17 -19.21 15.38
N GLY A 98 -3.86 -19.00 15.45
CA GLY A 98 -2.88 -19.49 14.47
C GLY A 98 -2.67 -18.59 13.26
N SER A 99 -3.03 -17.31 13.34
CA SER A 99 -2.81 -16.30 12.29
C SER A 99 -3.32 -16.72 10.90
N PRO A 100 -4.61 -17.05 10.75
CA PRO A 100 -5.16 -17.59 9.51
C PRO A 100 -5.06 -16.57 8.35
N GLY A 101 -4.63 -17.01 7.17
CA GLY A 101 -4.45 -16.15 5.99
C GLY A 101 -5.60 -15.18 5.73
N LEU A 102 -5.24 -13.90 5.55
CA LEU A 102 -6.17 -12.79 5.32
C LEU A 102 -6.49 -12.67 3.83
N HIS A 103 -7.55 -13.35 3.39
CA HIS A 103 -8.09 -13.23 2.04
C HIS A 103 -9.55 -12.81 2.07
N TYR A 104 -10.04 -12.17 1.00
CA TYR A 104 -11.45 -11.78 0.90
C TYR A 104 -12.42 -12.98 1.00
N THR A 105 -11.98 -14.18 0.57
CA THR A 105 -12.76 -15.43 0.63
C THR A 105 -12.85 -16.00 2.05
N THR A 106 -11.81 -15.84 2.85
CA THR A 106 -11.73 -16.32 4.25
C THR A 106 -12.13 -15.26 5.27
N GLY A 107 -12.31 -14.00 4.84
CA GLY A 107 -12.54 -12.85 5.70
C GLY A 107 -13.69 -13.04 6.70
N TRP A 108 -14.86 -13.46 6.24
CA TRP A 108 -16.00 -13.69 7.13
C TRP A 108 -15.79 -14.86 8.11
N ALA A 109 -15.13 -15.94 7.66
CA ALA A 109 -14.81 -17.07 8.51
C ALA A 109 -13.80 -16.69 9.61
N ASN A 110 -12.79 -15.89 9.26
CA ASN A 110 -11.82 -15.37 10.22
C ASN A 110 -12.46 -14.35 11.18
N PHE A 111 -13.39 -13.52 10.69
CA PHE A 111 -14.16 -12.60 11.52
C PHE A 111 -14.96 -13.34 12.60
N GLY A 112 -15.64 -14.43 12.23
CA GLY A 112 -16.39 -15.25 13.19
C GLY A 112 -15.54 -15.98 14.22
N LYS A 113 -14.26 -16.26 13.92
CA LYS A 113 -13.31 -16.86 14.88
C LYS A 113 -12.74 -15.85 15.88
N LEU A 114 -12.86 -14.55 15.59
CA LEU A 114 -12.31 -13.46 16.41
C LEU A 114 -13.37 -12.80 17.31
N ILE A 115 -14.63 -13.27 17.22
CA ILE A 115 -15.74 -12.91 18.13
C ILE A 115 -15.85 -14.01 19.18
#